data_AF-A0A3B3UXQ2-F1
#
_entry.id   AF-A0A3B3UXQ2-F1
#
_cell.length_a   1.000
_cell.length_b   1.000
_cell.length_c   1.000
_cell.angle_alpha   90.00
_cell.angle_beta   90.00
_cell.angle_gamma   90.00
#
_symmetry.space_group_name_H-M   'P 1'
#
loop_
_entity.id
_entity.type
_entity.pdbx_description
1 polymer ?
#
loop_
_entity_poly.entity_id
_entity_poly.type
_entity_poly.pdbx_seq_one_letter_code
_entity_poly.pdbx_strand_id
1 'polypeptide(L)'
;MSATRSAMRLHFPLLVCLAAAMSSAVITSPIKLWTKVILTQQWPKTFCSTEHCQLNISYWTLHGLWPDKGEFCNSSWHFNATEIEDLIPDMKKVWPDLLNPSSFHFWKYEWSKHGTCAAEADSLNSQHKYFSKALELYQKVDLNSMLQKANITPSDKYYTFSDIEQAMENFYGVKPKIQCLHPSTV
;
A
#
# COMPACT_ATOMS: atom_id res chain seq x y z
N MET A 1 34.21 -10.86 -92.53
CA MET A 1 35.02 -9.76 -91.99
C MET A 1 34.08 -8.77 -91.33
N SER A 2 34.02 -8.71 -90.00
CA SER A 2 33.77 -7.45 -89.28
C SER A 2 33.98 -7.70 -87.79
N ALA A 3 35.10 -7.18 -87.27
CA ALA A 3 35.40 -7.16 -85.86
C ALA A 3 34.73 -5.91 -85.24
N THR A 4 33.87 -6.10 -84.26
CA THR A 4 33.22 -5.02 -83.52
C THR A 4 34.14 -4.50 -82.42
N ARG A 5 34.37 -3.18 -82.42
CA ARG A 5 35.15 -2.44 -81.41
C ARG A 5 34.28 -2.11 -80.18
N SER A 6 34.81 -2.50 -79.02
CA SER A 6 34.91 -1.82 -77.71
C SER A 6 33.81 -0.87 -77.23
N ALA A 7 33.36 -1.09 -75.99
CA ALA A 7 33.13 -0.02 -75.01
C ALA A 7 33.36 -0.55 -73.59
N MET A 8 34.41 -0.04 -72.93
CA MET A 8 34.76 -0.33 -71.54
C MET A 8 33.80 0.42 -70.61
N ARG A 9 33.02 -0.30 -69.79
CA ARG A 9 32.12 0.31 -68.79
C ARG A 9 32.91 0.66 -67.53
N LEU A 10 32.95 1.94 -67.15
CA LEU A 10 33.39 2.36 -65.83
C LEU A 10 32.35 1.94 -64.79
N HIS A 11 32.75 1.11 -63.82
CA HIS A 11 31.95 0.82 -62.63
C HIS A 11 32.28 1.82 -61.52
N PHE A 12 31.35 2.71 -61.22
CA PHE A 12 31.34 3.46 -59.95
C PHE A 12 30.70 2.57 -58.88
N PRO A 13 31.39 2.23 -57.77
CA PRO A 13 30.76 1.49 -56.70
C PRO A 13 29.77 2.41 -56.00
N LEU A 14 28.48 2.03 -56.01
CA LEU A 14 27.44 2.70 -55.25
C LEU A 14 27.72 2.45 -53.76
N LEU A 15 28.31 3.42 -53.07
CA LEU A 15 28.49 3.34 -51.61
C LEU A 15 27.11 3.53 -50.96
N VAL A 16 26.43 2.43 -50.65
CA VAL A 16 25.18 2.46 -49.89
C VAL A 16 25.52 2.68 -48.42
N CYS A 17 25.53 3.94 -47.98
CA CYS A 17 25.56 4.26 -46.56
C CYS A 17 24.22 3.87 -45.93
N LEU A 18 24.15 2.69 -45.30
CA LEU A 18 23.06 2.33 -44.41
C LEU A 18 23.14 3.23 -43.16
N ALA A 19 22.42 4.35 -43.16
CA ALA A 19 22.20 5.12 -41.94
C ALA A 19 21.28 4.30 -41.03
N ALA A 20 21.85 3.53 -40.11
CA ALA A 20 21.10 2.91 -39.04
C ALA A 20 20.56 4.03 -38.14
N ALA A 21 19.27 4.35 -38.29
CA ALA A 21 18.58 5.21 -37.34
C ALA A 21 18.55 4.51 -35.98
N MET A 22 19.48 4.87 -35.10
CA MET A 22 19.42 4.53 -33.68
C MET A 22 18.22 5.28 -33.10
N SER A 23 17.05 4.68 -33.18
CA SER A 23 15.85 5.19 -32.53
C SER A 23 16.04 4.98 -31.04
N SER A 24 16.62 5.97 -30.36
CA SER A 24 16.70 6.01 -28.91
C SER A 24 15.27 6.12 -28.37
N ALA A 25 14.63 4.98 -28.12
CA ALA A 25 13.40 4.94 -27.35
C ALA A 25 13.73 5.51 -25.97
N VAL A 26 13.27 6.73 -25.69
CA VAL A 26 13.33 7.30 -24.37
C VAL A 26 12.40 6.45 -23.50
N ILE A 27 12.97 5.55 -22.70
CA ILE A 27 12.23 4.80 -21.69
C ILE A 27 11.83 5.82 -20.62
N THR A 28 10.69 6.47 -20.81
CA THR A 28 10.03 7.20 -19.73
C THR A 28 9.49 6.14 -18.78
N SER A 29 10.21 5.88 -17.69
CA SER A 29 9.66 5.07 -16.59
C SER A 29 8.29 5.63 -16.23
N PRO A 30 7.25 4.78 -16.09
CA PRO A 30 5.93 5.27 -15.69
C PRO A 30 6.07 6.03 -14.37
N ILE A 31 5.46 7.22 -14.33
CA ILE A 31 5.43 8.04 -13.11
C ILE A 31 4.65 7.24 -12.08
N LYS A 32 5.34 6.73 -11.06
CA LYS A 32 4.69 6.04 -9.94
C LYS A 32 3.81 7.03 -9.19
N LEU A 33 2.55 6.63 -8.94
CA LEU A 33 1.60 7.48 -8.22
C LEU A 33 2.03 7.69 -6.76
N TRP A 34 2.66 6.69 -6.16
CA TRP A 34 3.11 6.66 -4.78
C TRP A 34 4.49 6.00 -4.66
N THR A 35 5.16 6.25 -3.54
CA THR A 35 6.55 5.78 -3.30
C THR A 35 6.66 4.79 -2.16
N LYS A 36 5.71 4.81 -1.23
CA LYS A 36 5.64 3.86 -0.12
C LYS A 36 4.19 3.55 0.25
N VAL A 37 4.01 2.41 0.90
CA VAL A 37 2.77 2.06 1.60
C VAL A 37 2.96 2.19 3.10
N ILE A 38 1.90 2.54 3.81
CA ILE A 38 1.86 2.77 5.24
C ILE A 38 0.87 1.76 5.83
N LEU A 39 1.34 0.84 6.65
CA LEU A 39 0.48 -0.02 7.44
C LEU A 39 -0.02 0.77 8.65
N THR A 40 -1.31 1.04 8.71
CA THR A 40 -1.94 1.86 9.73
C THR A 40 -2.75 0.99 10.68
N GLN A 41 -2.43 1.07 11.96
CA GLN A 41 -3.17 0.39 13.04
C GLN A 41 -3.78 1.43 13.98
N GLN A 42 -4.89 1.08 14.62
CA GLN A 42 -5.60 1.94 15.55
C GLN A 42 -5.87 1.21 16.87
N TRP A 43 -5.97 2.00 17.95
CA TRP A 43 -6.36 1.51 19.26
C TRP A 43 -7.87 1.73 19.48
N PRO A 44 -8.69 0.66 19.52
CA PRO A 44 -10.15 0.80 19.55
C PRO A 44 -10.67 1.65 20.71
N LYS A 45 -10.11 1.51 21.93
CA LYS A 45 -10.58 2.31 23.07
C LYS A 45 -10.31 3.82 22.89
N THR A 46 -9.22 4.20 22.23
CA THR A 46 -8.95 5.61 21.93
C THR A 46 -9.94 6.12 20.89
N PHE A 47 -10.17 5.38 19.80
CA PHE A 47 -11.18 5.74 18.80
C PHE A 47 -12.58 5.91 19.43
N CYS A 48 -12.99 4.93 20.24
CA CYS A 48 -14.28 4.93 20.92
C CYS A 48 -14.41 5.93 22.09
N SER A 49 -13.35 6.64 22.45
CA SER A 49 -13.43 7.71 23.44
C SER A 49 -14.03 9.00 22.85
N THR A 50 -13.94 9.17 21.53
CA THR A 50 -14.52 10.30 20.79
C THR A 50 -15.73 9.92 19.96
N GLU A 51 -15.96 8.61 19.76
CA GLU A 51 -17.03 8.09 18.92
C GLU A 51 -17.97 7.17 19.72
N HIS A 52 -19.25 7.14 19.38
CA HIS A 52 -20.20 6.24 20.01
C HIS A 52 -20.02 4.81 19.50
N CYS A 53 -19.26 4.01 20.24
CA CYS A 53 -19.00 2.62 19.94
C CYS A 53 -19.36 1.71 21.14
N GLN A 54 -19.71 0.45 20.88
CA GLN A 54 -19.96 -0.56 21.91
C GLN A 54 -19.14 -1.83 21.65
N LEU A 55 -17.81 -1.70 21.70
CA LEU A 55 -16.90 -2.81 21.42
C LEU A 55 -15.93 -3.06 22.57
N ASN A 56 -15.84 -4.34 22.97
CA ASN A 56 -14.84 -4.81 23.93
C ASN A 56 -13.63 -5.39 23.18
N ILE A 57 -12.91 -4.53 22.45
CA ILE A 57 -11.67 -4.89 21.76
C ILE A 57 -10.50 -4.27 22.51
N SER A 58 -9.59 -5.12 23.00
CA SER A 58 -8.43 -4.75 23.83
C SER A 58 -7.09 -5.04 23.15
N TYR A 59 -7.08 -5.02 21.82
CA TYR A 59 -5.88 -5.17 20.98
C TYR A 59 -5.90 -4.16 19.84
N TRP A 60 -4.73 -3.81 19.32
CA TRP A 60 -4.58 -2.99 18.13
C TRP A 60 -5.21 -3.66 16.92
N THR A 61 -6.00 -2.92 16.14
CA THR A 61 -6.62 -3.41 14.90
C THR A 61 -6.07 -2.65 13.71
N LEU A 62 -6.21 -3.22 12.52
CA LEU A 62 -5.97 -2.51 11.26
C LEU A 62 -6.95 -1.35 11.11
N HIS A 63 -6.41 -0.22 10.69
CA HIS A 63 -7.16 0.87 10.07
C HIS A 63 -7.02 0.77 8.56
N GLY A 64 -5.78 0.63 8.04
CA GLY A 64 -5.61 0.27 6.63
C GLY A 64 -4.18 0.16 6.13
N LEU A 65 -4.05 0.03 4.80
CA LEU A 65 -2.77 -0.08 4.09
C LEU A 65 -2.72 0.99 3.00
N TRP A 66 -2.04 2.09 3.26
CA TRP A 66 -2.23 3.31 2.47
C TRP A 66 -1.00 3.66 1.64
N PRO A 67 -1.13 3.83 0.32
CA PRO A 67 -0.18 4.62 -0.44
C PRO A 67 0.05 6.00 0.21
N ASP A 68 1.28 6.49 0.19
CA ASP A 68 1.60 7.81 0.75
C ASP A 68 1.02 8.99 -0.05
N LYS A 69 0.58 8.71 -1.28
CA LYS A 69 -0.05 9.66 -2.20
C LYS A 69 -1.14 8.96 -3.01
N GLY A 70 -2.09 9.76 -3.49
CA GLY A 70 -3.22 9.29 -4.28
C GLY A 70 -4.38 8.83 -3.39
N GLU A 71 -5.58 9.25 -3.77
CA GLU A 71 -6.83 8.79 -3.17
C GLU A 71 -7.85 8.61 -4.29
N PHE A 72 -8.75 7.63 -4.14
CA PHE A 72 -9.86 7.40 -5.09
C PHE A 72 -9.40 7.23 -6.55
N CYS A 73 -8.32 6.47 -6.77
CA CYS A 73 -7.62 6.41 -8.05
C CYS A 73 -8.35 5.67 -9.16
N ASN A 74 -9.39 4.89 -8.82
CA ASN A 74 -10.24 4.24 -9.79
C ASN A 74 -11.69 4.20 -9.31
N SER A 75 -12.49 5.19 -9.73
CA SER A 75 -13.90 5.30 -9.35
C SER A 75 -14.80 4.22 -9.95
N SER A 76 -14.35 3.53 -11.02
CA SER A 76 -15.08 2.44 -11.65
C SER A 76 -14.79 1.08 -11.03
N TRP A 77 -13.75 0.95 -10.19
CA TRP A 77 -13.36 -0.31 -9.57
C TRP A 77 -13.96 -0.44 -8.17
N HIS A 78 -15.26 -0.74 -8.14
CA HIS A 78 -16.00 -0.85 -6.90
C HIS A 78 -15.57 -2.05 -6.04
N PHE A 79 -15.76 -1.93 -4.74
CA PHE A 79 -15.56 -3.02 -3.79
C PHE A 79 -16.50 -4.19 -4.09
N ASN A 80 -16.01 -5.43 -3.96
CA ASN A 80 -16.77 -6.63 -4.25
C ASN A 80 -16.46 -7.73 -3.21
N ALA A 81 -17.35 -7.90 -2.23
CA ALA A 81 -17.13 -8.82 -1.12
C ALA A 81 -16.85 -10.28 -1.54
N THR A 82 -17.31 -10.71 -2.73
CA THR A 82 -17.03 -12.07 -3.21
C THR A 82 -15.56 -12.29 -3.57
N GLU A 83 -14.80 -11.23 -3.86
CA GLU A 83 -13.37 -11.32 -4.14
C GLU A 83 -12.51 -11.55 -2.89
N ILE A 84 -13.10 -11.44 -1.70
CA ILE A 84 -12.39 -11.57 -0.42
C ILE A 84 -13.10 -12.51 0.56
N GLU A 85 -14.01 -13.35 0.08
CA GLU A 85 -14.89 -14.17 0.93
C GLU A 85 -14.09 -15.03 1.93
N ASP A 86 -12.97 -15.58 1.48
CA ASP A 86 -12.04 -16.37 2.30
C ASP A 86 -11.34 -15.55 3.40
N LEU A 87 -11.18 -14.24 3.19
CA LEU A 87 -10.53 -13.32 4.12
C LEU A 87 -11.50 -12.74 5.17
N ILE A 88 -12.82 -12.80 4.92
CA ILE A 88 -13.84 -12.16 5.78
C ILE A 88 -13.71 -12.54 7.27
N PRO A 89 -13.47 -13.81 7.67
CA PRO A 89 -13.33 -14.16 9.08
C PRO A 89 -12.17 -13.41 9.76
N ASP A 90 -11.02 -13.31 9.10
CA ASP A 90 -9.86 -12.58 9.62
C ASP A 90 -10.09 -11.08 9.58
N MET A 91 -10.68 -10.55 8.51
CA MET A 91 -11.05 -9.15 8.38
C MET A 91 -11.96 -8.69 9.52
N LYS A 92 -12.98 -9.47 9.89
CA LYS A 92 -13.87 -9.17 11.03
C LYS A 92 -13.13 -9.14 12.37
N LYS A 93 -12.06 -9.92 12.49
CA LYS A 93 -11.27 -10.02 13.74
C LYS A 93 -10.25 -8.88 13.84
N VAL A 94 -9.44 -8.67 12.80
CA VAL A 94 -8.27 -7.79 12.90
C VAL A 94 -8.45 -6.46 12.18
N TRP A 95 -9.45 -6.32 11.32
CA TRP A 95 -9.76 -5.08 10.60
C TRP A 95 -11.25 -4.69 10.74
N PRO A 96 -11.86 -4.70 11.95
CA PRO A 96 -13.27 -4.41 12.11
C PRO A 96 -13.61 -2.94 11.81
N ASP A 97 -14.82 -2.71 11.31
CA ASP A 97 -15.48 -1.42 11.44
C ASP A 97 -15.87 -1.23 12.92
N LEU A 98 -15.27 -0.24 13.59
CA LEU A 98 -15.49 0.00 15.01
C LEU A 98 -16.85 0.64 15.33
N LEU A 99 -17.52 1.22 14.32
CA LEU A 99 -18.85 1.82 14.46
C LEU A 99 -19.95 0.83 14.08
N ASN A 100 -19.72 0.04 13.03
CA ASN A 100 -20.68 -0.94 12.53
C ASN A 100 -20.01 -2.27 12.14
N PRO A 101 -19.70 -3.15 13.11
CA PRO A 101 -18.91 -4.38 12.88
C PRO A 101 -19.52 -5.38 11.89
N SER A 102 -20.83 -5.30 11.66
CA SER A 102 -21.55 -6.17 10.73
C SER A 102 -21.52 -5.66 9.29
N SER A 103 -21.01 -4.45 9.07
CA SER A 103 -21.02 -3.77 7.77
C SER A 103 -19.70 -3.96 7.01
N PHE A 104 -19.79 -4.00 5.68
CA PHE A 104 -18.63 -3.91 4.79
C PHE A 104 -18.28 -2.46 4.41
N HIS A 105 -19.00 -1.47 4.94
CA HIS A 105 -18.84 -0.07 4.56
C HIS A 105 -17.40 0.41 4.74
N PHE A 106 -16.77 0.06 5.86
CA PHE A 106 -15.39 0.45 6.11
C PHE A 106 -14.41 -0.14 5.09
N TRP A 107 -14.50 -1.44 4.79
CA TRP A 107 -13.61 -2.05 3.79
C TRP A 107 -13.87 -1.54 2.38
N LYS A 108 -15.13 -1.24 2.05
CA LYS A 108 -15.49 -0.56 0.80
C LYS A 108 -14.82 0.81 0.70
N TYR A 109 -14.82 1.58 1.78
CA TYR A 109 -14.16 2.88 1.83
C TYR A 109 -12.63 2.74 1.68
N GLU A 110 -12.01 1.86 2.45
CA GLU A 110 -10.56 1.60 2.39
C GLU A 110 -10.12 1.12 1.01
N TRP A 111 -10.90 0.23 0.37
CA TRP A 111 -10.65 -0.21 -1.00
C TRP A 111 -10.74 0.97 -1.99
N SER A 112 -11.87 1.68 -1.98
CA SER A 112 -12.12 2.78 -2.92
C SER A 112 -11.06 3.87 -2.80
N LYS A 113 -10.77 4.28 -1.56
CA LYS A 113 -9.86 5.40 -1.27
C LYS A 113 -8.39 5.03 -1.44
N HIS A 114 -7.96 3.87 -0.96
CA HIS A 114 -6.54 3.50 -0.88
C HIS A 114 -6.18 2.28 -1.73
N GLY A 115 -6.99 1.22 -1.68
CA GLY A 115 -6.74 -0.03 -2.41
C GLY A 115 -6.64 0.16 -3.92
N THR A 116 -7.51 0.97 -4.51
CA THR A 116 -7.47 1.27 -5.96
C THR A 116 -6.18 1.97 -6.40
N CYS A 117 -5.56 2.77 -5.53
CA CYS A 117 -4.27 3.41 -5.78
C CYS A 117 -3.11 2.42 -5.56
N ALA A 118 -3.20 1.59 -4.51
CA ALA A 118 -2.21 0.57 -4.19
C ALA A 118 -2.09 -0.48 -5.30
N ALA A 119 -3.18 -0.74 -6.02
CA ALA A 119 -3.26 -1.71 -7.11
C ALA A 119 -2.38 -1.40 -8.33
N GLU A 120 -1.71 -0.23 -8.38
CA GLU A 120 -0.61 0.01 -9.34
C GLU A 120 0.55 -0.98 -9.15
N ALA A 121 0.78 -1.47 -7.93
CA ALA A 121 1.82 -2.47 -7.66
C ALA A 121 1.32 -3.90 -7.93
N ASP A 122 2.09 -4.71 -8.65
CA ASP A 122 1.75 -6.10 -8.99
C ASP A 122 1.43 -7.00 -7.80
N SER A 123 2.03 -6.71 -6.64
CA SER A 123 1.78 -7.42 -5.39
C SER A 123 0.46 -7.06 -4.71
N LEU A 124 -0.21 -6.00 -5.16
CA LEU A 124 -1.44 -5.42 -4.61
C LEU A 124 -2.54 -5.23 -5.68
N ASN A 125 -2.30 -5.65 -6.92
CA ASN A 125 -3.11 -5.35 -8.10
C ASN A 125 -4.46 -6.08 -8.20
N SER A 126 -5.01 -6.51 -7.07
CA SER A 126 -6.39 -6.99 -6.95
C SER A 126 -6.92 -6.73 -5.54
N GLN A 127 -8.24 -6.77 -5.37
CA GLN A 127 -8.86 -6.61 -4.07
C GLN A 127 -8.38 -7.67 -3.08
N HIS A 128 -8.37 -8.94 -3.51
CA HIS A 128 -7.83 -10.04 -2.71
C HIS A 128 -6.38 -9.82 -2.30
N LYS A 129 -5.49 -9.46 -3.24
CA LYS A 129 -4.07 -9.20 -2.94
C LYS A 129 -3.87 -8.05 -1.96
N TYR A 130 -4.62 -6.96 -2.11
CA TYR A 130 -4.55 -5.82 -1.21
C TYR A 130 -4.93 -6.19 0.23
N PHE A 131 -6.10 -6.81 0.41
CA PHE A 131 -6.58 -7.18 1.74
C PHE A 131 -5.73 -8.30 2.37
N SER A 132 -5.39 -9.34 1.62
CA SER A 132 -4.53 -10.43 2.13
C SER A 132 -3.14 -9.92 2.51
N LYS A 133 -2.54 -8.98 1.74
CA LYS A 133 -1.25 -8.38 2.10
C LYS A 133 -1.34 -7.57 3.39
N ALA A 134 -2.40 -6.81 3.59
CA ALA A 134 -2.59 -6.06 4.83
C ALA A 134 -2.72 -6.99 6.06
N LEU A 135 -3.47 -8.10 5.92
CA LEU A 135 -3.59 -9.12 6.96
C LEU A 135 -2.23 -9.79 7.25
N GLU A 136 -1.46 -10.15 6.22
CA GLU A 136 -0.11 -10.69 6.36
C GLU A 136 0.82 -9.71 7.08
N LEU A 137 0.81 -8.44 6.69
CA LEU A 137 1.65 -7.41 7.30
C LEU A 137 1.25 -7.16 8.76
N TYR A 138 -0.04 -7.16 9.08
CA TYR A 138 -0.53 -7.07 10.46
C TYR A 138 0.02 -8.20 11.33
N GLN A 139 -0.05 -9.44 10.83
CA GLN A 139 0.49 -10.61 11.54
C GLN A 139 2.01 -10.55 11.69
N LYS A 140 2.73 -10.08 10.67
CA LYS A 140 4.21 -9.97 10.71
C LYS A 140 4.70 -8.86 11.64
N VAL A 141 3.99 -7.73 11.66
CA VAL A 141 4.33 -6.60 12.55
C VAL A 141 4.02 -6.98 14.00
N ASP A 142 2.89 -7.62 14.27
CA ASP A 142 2.52 -8.12 15.61
C ASP A 142 2.71 -7.07 16.72
N LEU A 143 2.14 -5.88 16.48
CA LEU A 143 2.27 -4.71 17.36
C LEU A 143 1.82 -5.02 18.80
N ASN A 144 0.78 -5.85 18.94
CA ASN A 144 0.27 -6.27 20.24
C ASN A 144 1.34 -7.01 21.06
N SER A 145 1.93 -8.07 20.50
CA SER A 145 2.93 -8.85 21.23
C SER A 145 4.22 -8.07 21.45
N MET A 146 4.60 -7.22 20.48
CA MET A 146 5.78 -6.36 20.63
C MET A 146 5.64 -5.41 21.82
N LEU A 147 4.53 -4.66 21.91
CA LEU A 147 4.31 -3.72 23.03
C LEU A 147 4.25 -4.46 24.37
N GLN A 148 3.59 -5.62 24.41
CA GLN A 148 3.57 -6.46 25.61
C GLN A 148 4.96 -6.91 26.05
N LYS A 149 5.83 -7.35 25.13
CA LYS A 149 7.23 -7.71 25.42
C LYS A 149 8.05 -6.52 25.95
N ALA A 150 7.70 -5.30 25.55
CA ALA A 150 8.29 -4.07 26.07
C ALA A 150 7.67 -3.60 27.41
N ASN A 151 6.75 -4.37 28.01
CA ASN A 151 5.95 -3.97 29.18
C ASN A 151 5.11 -2.70 28.97
N ILE A 152 4.73 -2.44 27.71
CA ILE A 152 3.81 -1.37 27.32
C ILE A 152 2.43 -2.00 27.16
N THR A 153 1.62 -1.90 28.20
CA THR A 153 0.27 -2.45 28.26
C THR A 153 -0.72 -1.35 28.63
N PRO A 154 -1.99 -1.42 28.16
CA PRO A 154 -3.00 -0.44 28.56
C PRO A 154 -3.09 -0.31 30.08
N SER A 155 -2.97 0.92 30.58
CA SER A 155 -2.93 1.24 32.02
C SER A 155 -3.44 2.66 32.26
N ASP A 156 -3.85 2.95 33.49
CA ASP A 156 -4.11 4.32 33.96
C ASP A 156 -2.81 5.09 34.24
N LYS A 157 -1.67 4.39 34.27
CA LYS A 157 -0.35 5.01 34.33
C LYS A 157 0.09 5.44 32.94
N TYR A 158 0.51 6.70 32.83
CA TYR A 158 1.01 7.26 31.58
C TYR A 158 2.41 6.74 31.25
N TYR A 159 2.62 6.47 29.96
CA TYR A 159 3.94 6.33 29.34
C TYR A 159 4.35 7.69 28.77
N THR A 160 5.66 7.95 28.70
CA THR A 160 6.12 9.07 27.86
C THR A 160 6.02 8.67 26.39
N PHE A 161 5.86 9.66 25.50
CA PHE A 161 5.91 9.40 24.06
C PHE A 161 7.20 8.69 23.65
N SER A 162 8.31 9.09 24.27
CA SER A 162 9.64 8.53 24.02
C SER A 162 9.74 7.05 24.40
N ASP A 163 9.07 6.60 25.48
CA ASP A 163 9.09 5.19 25.89
C ASP A 163 8.50 4.30 24.79
N ILE A 164 7.37 4.74 24.21
CA ILE A 164 6.68 3.99 23.15
C ILE A 164 7.47 4.07 21.83
N GLU A 165 7.90 5.27 21.44
CA GLU A 165 8.63 5.47 20.19
C GLU A 165 9.95 4.67 20.16
N GLN A 166 10.76 4.74 21.22
CA GLN A 166 12.03 4.03 21.29
C GLN A 166 11.84 2.52 21.37
N ALA A 167 10.83 2.02 22.09
CA ALA A 167 10.54 0.59 22.12
C ALA A 167 10.22 0.05 20.72
N MET A 168 9.40 0.78 19.96
CA MET A 168 9.07 0.44 18.58
C MET A 168 10.29 0.54 17.65
N GLU A 169 11.07 1.62 17.73
CA GLU A 169 12.24 1.85 16.88
C GLU A 169 13.33 0.81 17.13
N ASN A 170 13.59 0.45 18.38
CA ASN A 170 14.55 -0.59 18.74
C ASN A 170 14.13 -1.97 18.24
N PHE A 171 12.83 -2.28 18.25
CA PHE A 171 12.33 -3.58 17.83
C PHE A 171 12.26 -3.73 16.30
N TYR A 172 11.74 -2.73 15.59
CA TYR A 172 11.55 -2.80 14.14
C TYR A 172 12.71 -2.24 13.32
N GLY A 173 13.66 -1.53 13.95
CA GLY A 173 14.77 -0.85 13.26
C GLY A 173 14.33 0.34 12.39
N VAL A 174 13.09 0.80 12.56
CA VAL A 174 12.53 1.94 11.83
C VAL A 174 11.72 2.82 12.78
N LYS A 175 11.80 4.14 12.58
CA LYS A 175 11.04 5.10 13.38
C LYS A 175 9.55 5.05 12.99
N PRO A 176 8.63 4.74 13.92
CA PRO A 176 7.20 4.72 13.63
C PRO A 176 6.63 6.15 13.53
N LYS A 177 5.42 6.26 12.98
CA LYS A 177 4.57 7.45 13.15
C LYS A 177 3.48 7.12 14.16
N ILE A 178 3.49 7.81 15.28
CA ILE A 178 2.49 7.64 16.34
C ILE A 178 1.54 8.85 16.31
N GLN A 179 0.24 8.59 16.36
CA GLN A 179 -0.80 9.62 16.42
C GLN A 179 -1.55 9.50 17.73
N CYS A 180 -1.87 10.64 18.34
CA CYS A 180 -2.60 10.72 19.59
C CYS A 180 -3.84 11.61 19.41
N LEU A 181 -4.87 11.33 20.18
CA LEU A 181 -5.94 12.30 20.41
C LEU A 181 -5.47 13.27 21.49
N HIS A 182 -5.65 14.57 21.24
CA HIS A 182 -5.48 15.54 22.31
C HIS A 182 -6.62 15.37 23.33
N PRO A 183 -6.36 15.59 24.62
CA PRO A 183 -7.42 15.69 25.59
C PRO A 183 -8.41 16.75 25.10
N SER A 184 -9.69 16.38 24.95
CA SER A 184 -10.74 17.36 24.69
C SER A 184 -10.68 18.37 25.83
N THR A 185 -10.49 19.66 25.50
CA THR A 185 -10.86 20.74 26.41
C THR A 185 -12.38 20.71 26.53
N VAL A 186 -12.89 19.94 27.47
CA VAL A 186 -14.28 20.01 27.92
C VAL A 186 -14.41 21.19 28.87
#